data_AF-A0A382DYD1-F1
#
_entry.id   AF-A0A382DYD1-F1
#
_cell.length_a   1.000
_cell.length_b   1.000
_cell.length_c   1.000
_cell.angle_alpha   90.00
_cell.angle_beta   90.00
_cell.angle_gamma   90.00
#
_symmetry.space_group_name_H-M   'P 1'
#
loop_
_entity.id
_entity.type
_entity.pdbx_description
1 polymer ?
#
loop_
_entity_poly.entity_id
_entity_poly.type
_entity_poly.pdbx_seq_one_letter_code
_entity_poly.pdbx_strand_id
1 'polypeptide(L)' 'VIGDVILKADSSIWYNTVCRADINRIVIGERTNIQDNSVIHLEND' A
#
# COMPACT_ATOMS: atom_id res chain seq x y z
N VAL A 1 -0.53 -6.25 4.42
CA VAL A 1 0.68 -5.49 4.02
C VAL A 1 1.85 -6.47 3.94
N ILE A 2 2.53 -6.53 2.79
CA ILE A 2 3.63 -7.47 2.49
C ILE A 2 4.74 -6.71 1.76
N GLY A 3 6.00 -6.90 2.13
CA GLY A 3 7.17 -6.32 1.44
C GLY A 3 7.49 -4.85 1.79
N ASP A 4 8.17 -4.13 0.89
CA ASP A 4 8.60 -2.74 1.09
C ASP A 4 7.44 -1.74 0.90
N VAL A 5 6.62 -1.58 1.94
CA VAL A 5 5.49 -0.64 1.98
C VAL A 5 5.78 0.48 2.97
N ILE A 6 5.80 1.72 2.49
CA ILE A 6 5.98 2.93 3.31
C ILE A 6 4.65 3.67 3.40
N LEU A 7 4.19 3.90 4.64
CA LEU A 7 3.07 4.77 4.96
C LEU A 7 3.62 6.10 5.50
N LYS A 8 3.26 7.22 4.89
CA LYS A 8 3.60 8.56 5.41
C LYS A 8 2.59 9.04 6.46
N ALA A 9 2.89 10.19 7.07
CA ALA A 9 2.09 10.77 8.15
C ALA A 9 0.60 10.87 7.79
N ASP A 10 -0.27 10.56 8.75
CA ASP A 10 -1.73 10.60 8.62
C ASP A 10 -2.30 9.75 7.47
N SER A 11 -1.57 8.73 7.02
CA SER A 11 -2.08 7.74 6.06
C SER A 11 -2.66 6.51 6.75
N SER A 12 -3.60 5.85 6.08
CA SER A 12 -4.29 4.68 6.63
C SER A 12 -4.56 3.61 5.58
N ILE A 13 -4.47 2.36 5.97
CA ILE A 13 -4.90 1.20 5.19
C ILE A 13 -6.08 0.55 5.91
N TRP A 14 -7.21 0.41 5.24
CA TRP A 14 -8.46 -0.04 5.84
C TRP A 14 -8.64 -1.56 5.66
N TYR A 15 -9.73 -2.12 6.20
CA TYR A 15 -9.87 -3.55 6.41
C TYR A 15 -9.74 -4.34 5.10
N ASN A 16 -9.12 -5.51 5.20
CA ASN A 16 -8.89 -6.43 4.08
C ASN A 16 -8.10 -5.85 2.89
N THR A 17 -7.46 -4.69 3.02
CA THR A 17 -6.57 -4.18 1.97
C THR A 17 -5.30 -5.01 1.87
N VAL A 18 -4.92 -5.36 0.65
CA VAL A 18 -3.66 -6.04 0.34
C VAL A 18 -2.74 -5.07 -0.39
N CYS A 19 -1.74 -4.54 0.31
CA CYS A 19 -0.56 -3.94 -0.31
C CYS A 19 0.55 -4.98 -0.38
N ARG A 20 0.96 -5.37 -1.59
CA ARG A 20 2.01 -6.37 -1.82
C ARG A 20 3.16 -5.72 -2.61
N ALA A 21 4.23 -5.40 -1.90
CA ALA A 21 5.45 -4.77 -2.40
C ALA A 21 6.61 -5.79 -2.42
N ASP A 22 6.39 -6.94 -3.06
CA ASP A 22 7.38 -8.02 -3.17
C ASP A 22 8.29 -7.89 -4.39
N ILE A 23 7.89 -7.08 -5.37
CA ILE A 23 8.65 -6.79 -6.61
C ILE A 23 9.42 -5.47 -6.50
N ASN A 24 8.74 -4.40 -6.08
CA ASN A 24 9.31 -3.08 -5.87
C ASN A 24 8.61 -2.38 -4.69
N ARG A 25 8.98 -1.13 -4.39
CA ARG A 25 8.44 -0.36 -3.26
C ARG A 25 7.06 0.22 -3.56
N ILE A 26 6.16 0.16 -2.57
CA ILE A 26 4.92 0.93 -2.52
C ILE A 26 5.09 2.09 -1.53
N VAL A 27 4.77 3.32 -1.94
CA VAL A 27 4.74 4.50 -1.06
C VAL A 27 3.34 5.10 -1.02
N ILE A 28 2.70 5.06 0.14
CA ILE A 28 1.43 5.75 0.40
C ILE A 28 1.77 7.14 0.97
N GLY A 29 1.31 8.18 0.27
CA GLY A 29 1.59 9.58 0.60
C GLY A 29 0.93 10.05 1.89
N GLU A 30 1.30 11.26 2.34
CA GLU A 30 0.70 11.86 3.52
C GLU A 30 -0.81 12.06 3.35
N ARG A 31 -1.57 11.93 4.44
CA ARG A 31 -3.03 12.18 4.45
C ARG A 31 -3.80 11.39 3.38
N THR A 32 -3.33 10.19 3.05
CA THR A 32 -3.92 9.31 2.04
C THR A 32 -4.54 8.08 2.72
N ASN A 33 -5.75 7.71 2.33
CA ASN A 33 -6.33 6.44 2.74
C ASN A 33 -6.46 5.47 1.57
N ILE A 34 -6.21 4.19 1.84
CA ILE A 34 -6.57 3.07 0.97
C ILE A 34 -7.73 2.34 1.63
N GLN A 35 -8.85 2.33 0.95
CA GLN A 35 -10.14 1.86 1.45
C GLN A 35 -10.29 0.34 1.40
N ASP A 36 -11.32 -0.16 2.07
CA ASP A 36 -11.52 -1.59 2.31
C ASP A 36 -11.46 -2.44 1.04
N ASN A 37 -10.92 -3.64 1.17
CA ASN A 37 -10.80 -4.66 0.10
C ASN A 37 -10.00 -4.22 -1.14
N SER A 38 -9.22 -3.14 -1.05
CA SER A 38 -8.33 -2.73 -2.14
C SER A 38 -7.15 -3.68 -2.31
N VAL A 39 -6.64 -3.81 -3.54
CA VAL A 39 -5.39 -4.53 -3.84
C VAL A 39 -4.43 -3.59 -4.55
N ILE A 40 -3.22 -3.46 -4.02
CA ILE A 40 -2.11 -2.71 -4.62
C ILE A 40 -0.96 -3.71 -4.82
N HIS A 41 -0.61 -3.92 -6.09
CA HIS A 41 0.49 -4.79 -6.52
C HIS A 41 1.25 -4.11 -7.66
N LEU A 42 2.41 -4.64 -7.99
CA LEU A 42 3.35 -4.08 -8.96
C LEU A 42 3.66 -5.17 -9.99
N GLU A 43 3.89 -4.78 -11.23
CA GLU A 43 4.42 -5.67 -12.27
C GLU A 43 5.85 -5.23 -12.63
N ASN A 44 6.63 -6.14 -13.21
CA ASN A 44 7.86 -5.77 -13.91
C ASN A 44 7.49 -5.29 -15.31
N ASP A 45 8.22 -4.32 -15.87
CA ASP A 45 8.10 -3.95 -17.29
C ASP A 45 8.46 -5.12 -18.23
#